data_AF-A0A955CTM1-F1
#
_entry.id   AF-A0A955CTM1-F1
#
_cell.length_a   1.000
_cell.length_b   1.000
_cell.length_c   1.000
_cell.angle_alpha   90.00
_cell.angle_beta   90.00
_cell.angle_gamma   90.00
#
_symmetry.space_group_name_H-M   'P 1'
#
loop_
_entity.id
_entity.type
_entity.pdbx_description
1 polymer ?
#
loop_
_entity_poly.entity_id
_entity_poly.type
_entity_poly.pdbx_seq_one_letter_code
_entity_poly.pdbx_strand_id
1 'polypeptide(L)'
;MKQWSSNRAFSLIELVVVIVVIGVIVSIAIPRMASATSNSRTNAAQFSVREFNCYIETYYTDYSAWPSLSINDFAGRIQHPNPFAPEGAAVLEQPTGLSATDFHPTAKTTSTADNRAGWWYNNASGSFRGRVSAQGNDARTINLYNTINGCSISAIAQTAK
;
A
#
# COMPACT_ATOMS: atom_id res chain seq x y z
N MET A 1 -39.75 -38.83 -40.47
CA MET A 1 -39.72 -37.39 -40.79
C MET A 1 -38.62 -36.75 -39.96
N LYS A 2 -37.55 -36.27 -40.60
CA LYS A 2 -36.37 -35.71 -39.93
C LYS A 2 -36.56 -34.20 -39.82
N GLN A 3 -36.90 -33.75 -38.62
CA GLN A 3 -37.09 -32.35 -38.27
C GLN A 3 -35.74 -31.62 -38.20
N TRP A 4 -35.57 -30.58 -39.01
CA TRP A 4 -34.33 -29.80 -39.08
C TRP A 4 -34.36 -28.73 -37.99
N SER A 5 -33.41 -28.81 -37.06
CA SER A 5 -33.19 -27.79 -36.03
C SER A 5 -32.83 -26.46 -36.69
N SER A 6 -33.64 -25.42 -36.43
CA SER A 6 -33.32 -24.05 -36.84
C SER A 6 -32.13 -23.53 -36.04
N ASN A 7 -30.93 -23.66 -36.60
CA ASN A 7 -29.75 -22.99 -36.08
C ASN A 7 -29.90 -21.49 -36.34
N ARG A 8 -30.30 -20.73 -35.32
CA ARG A 8 -30.32 -19.26 -35.35
C ARG A 8 -28.89 -18.75 -35.47
N ALA A 9 -28.51 -18.25 -36.64
CA ALA A 9 -27.26 -17.54 -36.84
C ALA A 9 -27.41 -16.11 -36.31
N PHE A 10 -26.44 -15.67 -35.52
CA PHE A 10 -26.37 -14.30 -34.98
C PHE A 10 -26.11 -13.31 -36.12
N SER A 11 -26.74 -12.13 -36.09
CA SER A 11 -26.51 -11.12 -37.10
C SER A 11 -25.20 -10.37 -36.87
N LEU A 12 -24.46 -10.05 -37.94
CA LEU A 12 -23.27 -9.20 -37.85
C LEU A 12 -23.60 -7.83 -37.23
N ILE A 13 -24.77 -7.27 -37.53
CA ILE A 13 -25.17 -5.98 -36.96
C ILE A 13 -25.47 -6.08 -35.45
N GLU A 14 -25.98 -7.23 -34.97
CA GLU A 14 -26.18 -7.44 -33.53
C GLU A 14 -24.84 -7.43 -32.80
N LEU A 15 -23.81 -8.07 -33.37
CA LEU A 15 -22.49 -8.04 -32.77
C LEU A 15 -21.89 -6.63 -32.80
N VAL A 16 -22.07 -5.88 -33.89
CA VAL A 16 -21.54 -4.51 -34.03
C VAL A 16 -22.17 -3.54 -33.03
N VAL A 17 -23.50 -3.57 -32.84
CA VAL A 17 -24.16 -2.69 -31.86
C VAL A 17 -23.70 -3.01 -30.43
N VAL A 18 -23.53 -4.30 -30.10
CA VAL A 18 -23.09 -4.72 -28.75
C VAL A 18 -21.69 -4.22 -28.44
N ILE A 19 -20.73 -4.35 -29.35
CA ILE A 19 -19.36 -3.87 -29.11
C ILE A 19 -19.29 -2.33 -29.02
N VAL A 20 -20.16 -1.61 -29.74
CA VAL A 20 -20.26 -0.14 -29.64
C VAL A 20 -20.75 0.26 -28.25
N VAL A 21 -21.82 -0.38 -27.76
CA VAL A 21 -22.36 -0.09 -26.42
C VAL A 21 -21.34 -0.45 -25.32
N ILE A 22 -20.68 -1.61 -25.41
CA ILE A 22 -19.61 -2.00 -24.46
C ILE A 22 -18.45 -0.98 -24.52
N GLY A 23 -18.05 -0.54 -25.71
CA GLY A 23 -16.99 0.46 -25.88
C GLY A 23 -17.28 1.78 -25.16
N VAL A 24 -18.53 2.26 -25.26
CA VAL A 24 -18.96 3.48 -24.55
C VAL A 24 -18.88 3.28 -23.04
N ILE A 25 -19.39 2.17 -22.49
CA ILE A 25 -19.37 1.90 -21.04
C ILE A 25 -17.93 1.79 -20.52
N VAL A 26 -17.08 1.05 -21.23
CA VAL A 26 -15.69 0.80 -20.84
C VAL A 26 -14.88 2.11 -20.80
N SER A 27 -15.12 3.03 -21.73
CA SER A 27 -14.42 4.32 -21.79
C SER A 27 -14.57 5.16 -20.51
N ILE A 28 -15.71 5.06 -19.83
CA ILE A 28 -16.00 5.79 -18.59
C ILE A 28 -15.59 4.96 -17.36
N ALA A 29 -15.76 3.64 -17.42
CA ALA A 29 -15.54 2.76 -16.28
C ALA A 29 -14.06 2.60 -15.91
N ILE A 30 -13.17 2.41 -16.89
CA ILE A 30 -11.73 2.17 -16.65
C ILE A 30 -11.06 3.30 -15.86
N PRO A 31 -11.11 4.59 -16.26
CA PRO A 31 -10.40 5.65 -15.55
C PRO A 31 -10.91 5.84 -14.11
N ARG A 32 -12.22 5.67 -13.90
CA ARG A 32 -12.83 5.73 -12.56
C ARG A 32 -12.35 4.58 -11.68
N MET A 33 -12.30 3.37 -12.23
CA MET A 33 -11.87 2.19 -11.49
C MET A 33 -10.39 2.28 -11.11
N ALA A 34 -9.51 2.74 -12.02
CA ALA A 34 -8.10 2.94 -11.73
C ALA A 34 -7.87 3.93 -10.57
N SER A 35 -8.61 5.04 -10.55
CA SER A 35 -8.55 6.05 -9.48
C SER A 35 -9.12 5.51 -8.16
N ALA A 36 -10.18 4.71 -8.21
CA ALA A 36 -10.74 4.06 -7.03
C ALA A 36 -9.73 3.07 -6.41
N THR A 37 -9.01 2.30 -7.24
CA THR A 37 -7.98 1.38 -6.77
C THR A 37 -6.75 2.09 -6.19
N SER A 38 -6.29 3.20 -6.78
CA SER A 38 -5.18 3.96 -6.19
C SER A 38 -5.55 4.58 -4.84
N ASN A 39 -6.77 5.11 -4.73
CA ASN A 39 -7.29 5.66 -3.48
C ASN A 39 -7.48 4.55 -2.42
N SER A 40 -8.00 3.38 -2.80
CA SER A 40 -8.17 2.27 -1.86
C SER A 40 -6.82 1.75 -1.33
N ARG A 41 -5.78 1.69 -2.16
CA ARG A 41 -4.41 1.35 -1.73
C ARG A 41 -3.86 2.36 -0.72
N THR A 42 -4.05 3.66 -1.00
CA THR A 42 -3.59 4.73 -0.11
C THR A 42 -4.32 4.66 1.23
N ASN A 43 -5.64 4.47 1.21
CA ASN A 43 -6.47 4.35 2.41
C ASN A 43 -6.13 3.09 3.22
N ALA A 44 -5.89 1.96 2.55
CA ALA A 44 -5.49 0.72 3.21
C ALA A 44 -4.15 0.87 3.93
N ALA A 45 -3.14 1.46 3.26
CA ALA A 45 -1.84 1.72 3.88
C ALA A 45 -1.96 2.68 5.08
N GLN A 46 -2.74 3.76 4.92
CA GLN A 46 -2.97 4.73 5.98
C GLN A 46 -3.70 4.12 7.18
N PHE A 47 -4.68 3.25 6.93
CA PHE A 47 -5.39 2.51 7.97
C PHE A 47 -4.42 1.63 8.75
N SER A 48 -3.61 0.81 8.06
CA SER A 48 -2.62 -0.05 8.72
C SER A 48 -1.64 0.77 9.56
N VAL A 49 -1.08 1.88 9.04
CA VAL A 49 -0.18 2.73 9.84
C VAL A 49 -0.85 3.21 11.12
N ARG A 50 -2.09 3.70 11.04
CA ARG A 50 -2.82 4.20 12.23
C ARG A 50 -3.14 3.09 13.23
N GLU A 51 -3.59 1.95 12.73
CA GLU A 51 -3.90 0.78 13.55
C GLU A 51 -2.67 0.32 14.35
N PHE A 52 -1.51 0.16 13.69
CA PHE A 52 -0.30 -0.29 14.38
C PHE A 52 0.25 0.74 15.36
N ASN A 53 0.23 2.03 15.02
CA ASN A 53 0.65 3.05 15.98
C ASN A 53 -0.25 3.03 17.23
N CYS A 54 -1.57 2.88 17.07
CA CYS A 54 -2.50 2.74 18.20
C CYS A 54 -2.17 1.54 19.11
N TYR A 55 -1.89 0.37 18.51
CA TYR A 55 -1.49 -0.81 19.30
C TYR A 55 -0.14 -0.61 20.01
N ILE A 56 0.83 0.03 19.35
CA ILE A 56 2.15 0.30 19.93
C ILE A 56 2.03 1.30 21.11
N GLU A 57 1.23 2.35 20.96
CA GLU A 57 0.96 3.34 22.01
C GLU A 57 0.22 2.72 23.21
N THR A 58 -0.75 1.84 22.94
CA THR A 58 -1.45 1.09 23.99
C THR A 58 -0.47 0.21 24.76
N TYR A 59 0.40 -0.52 24.06
CA TYR A 59 1.43 -1.34 24.70
C TYR A 59 2.37 -0.51 25.56
N TYR A 60 2.81 0.66 25.07
CA TYR A 60 3.65 1.55 25.87
C TYR A 60 2.93 2.05 27.13
N THR A 61 1.64 2.32 27.04
CA THR A 61 0.82 2.74 28.20
C THR A 61 0.76 1.65 29.27
N ASP A 62 0.62 0.39 28.86
CA ASP A 62 0.49 -0.74 29.78
C ASP A 62 1.82 -1.17 30.40
N TYR A 63 2.92 -1.13 29.62
CA TYR A 63 4.21 -1.71 30.00
C TYR A 63 5.33 -0.70 30.20
N SER A 64 5.09 0.60 29.94
CA SER A 64 6.09 1.67 30.01
C SER A 64 7.35 1.42 29.17
N ALA A 65 7.23 0.59 28.14
CA ALA A 65 8.31 0.20 27.25
C ALA A 65 7.78 0.01 25.82
N TRP A 66 8.58 0.36 24.82
CA TRP A 66 8.23 0.10 23.43
C TRP A 66 8.31 -1.41 23.14
N PRO A 67 7.35 -1.96 22.37
CA PRO A 67 7.35 -3.37 22.06
C PRO A 67 8.53 -3.72 21.15
N SER A 68 9.29 -4.76 21.49
CA SER A 68 10.22 -5.36 20.55
C SER A 68 9.42 -6.21 19.56
N LEU A 69 9.17 -5.66 18.37
CA LEU A 69 8.36 -6.31 17.36
C LEU A 69 9.19 -7.28 16.50
N SER A 70 9.15 -8.58 16.79
CA SER A 70 9.76 -9.55 15.88
C SER A 70 8.89 -9.76 14.63
N ILE A 71 9.50 -10.17 13.51
CA ILE A 71 8.80 -10.57 12.28
C ILE A 71 7.70 -11.60 12.59
N ASN A 72 7.89 -12.46 13.59
CA ASN A 72 6.95 -13.51 13.98
C ASN A 72 5.74 -12.98 14.78
N ASP A 73 5.91 -11.91 15.57
CA ASP A 73 4.80 -11.22 16.25
C ASP A 73 3.94 -10.42 15.26
N PHE A 74 4.56 -10.02 14.15
CA PHE A 74 3.94 -9.31 13.03
C PHE A 74 3.23 -10.23 12.03
N ALA A 75 3.81 -11.39 11.71
CA ALA A 75 3.32 -12.30 10.66
C ALA A 75 1.94 -12.92 10.96
N GLY A 76 1.53 -12.98 12.22
CA GLY A 76 0.20 -13.46 12.62
C GLY A 76 -0.88 -12.38 12.74
N ARG A 77 -0.50 -11.09 12.83
CA ARG A 77 -1.41 -9.98 13.15
C ARG A 77 -1.53 -8.93 12.05
N ILE A 78 -0.49 -8.74 11.24
CA ILE A 78 -0.56 -7.92 10.02
C ILE A 78 -0.97 -8.84 8.86
N GLN A 79 -2.27 -8.99 8.63
CA GLN A 79 -2.77 -9.52 7.35
C GLN A 79 -2.71 -8.49 6.22
N HIS A 80 -2.14 -7.31 6.46
CA HIS A 80 -2.08 -6.21 5.50
C HIS A 80 -0.65 -6.01 4.97
N PRO A 81 -0.25 -6.75 3.93
CA PRO A 81 0.94 -6.38 3.18
C PRO A 81 0.79 -4.94 2.71
N ASN A 82 1.87 -4.17 2.80
CA ASN A 82 1.87 -2.79 2.35
C ASN A 82 1.53 -2.78 0.84
N PRO A 83 0.43 -2.13 0.39
CA PRO A 83 0.01 -2.14 -1.00
C PRO A 83 0.96 -1.40 -1.96
N PHE A 84 1.97 -0.72 -1.41
CA PHE A 84 3.03 -0.05 -2.16
C PHE A 84 4.36 -0.81 -2.14
N ALA A 85 4.44 -1.93 -1.42
CA ALA A 85 5.62 -2.79 -1.43
C ALA A 85 5.59 -3.76 -2.63
N PRO A 86 6.76 -4.10 -3.20
CA PRO A 86 6.83 -5.12 -4.23
C PRO A 86 6.38 -6.47 -3.65
N GLU A 87 5.82 -7.31 -4.51
CA GLU A 87 5.46 -8.67 -4.15
C GLU A 87 6.69 -9.43 -3.64
N GLY A 88 6.53 -10.17 -2.55
CA GLY A 88 7.62 -10.91 -1.91
C GLY A 88 8.59 -10.05 -1.08
N ALA A 89 8.37 -8.73 -0.95
CA ALA A 89 9.13 -7.91 -0.01
C ALA A 89 8.96 -8.43 1.42
N ALA A 90 10.02 -8.31 2.23
CA ALA A 90 9.90 -8.52 3.67
C ALA A 90 8.76 -7.65 4.24
N VAL A 91 8.04 -8.17 5.24
CA VAL A 91 6.89 -7.46 5.79
C VAL A 91 7.35 -6.28 6.64
N LEU A 92 8.26 -6.53 7.59
CA LEU A 92 8.73 -5.55 8.56
C LEU A 92 10.26 -5.51 8.62
N GLU A 93 10.80 -4.31 8.75
CA GLU A 93 12.18 -4.06 9.15
C GLU A 93 12.21 -3.32 10.48
N GLN A 94 12.98 -3.84 11.44
CA GLN A 94 13.26 -3.22 12.72
C GLN A 94 14.77 -2.99 12.85
N PRO A 95 15.31 -1.84 12.41
CA PRO A 95 16.74 -1.60 12.49
C PRO A 95 17.20 -1.43 13.94
N THR A 96 18.42 -1.89 14.22
CA THR A 96 19.10 -1.64 15.50
C THR A 96 19.86 -0.31 15.45
N GLY A 97 20.11 0.29 16.61
CA GLY A 97 20.96 1.50 16.73
C GLY A 97 20.31 2.82 16.33
N LEU A 98 18.99 2.86 16.14
CA LEU A 98 18.24 4.10 15.88
C LEU A 98 18.03 4.92 17.16
N SER A 99 17.94 6.25 17.01
CA SER A 99 17.61 7.17 18.11
C SER A 99 16.11 7.27 18.33
N ALA A 100 15.70 7.71 19.53
CA ALA A 100 14.30 8.06 19.83
C ALA A 100 13.78 9.23 18.99
N THR A 101 14.67 10.01 18.36
CA THR A 101 14.33 11.13 17.47
C THR A 101 14.17 10.72 16.00
N ASP A 102 14.53 9.48 15.65
CA ASP A 102 14.36 8.96 14.30
C ASP A 102 12.92 8.45 14.12
N PHE A 103 12.06 9.29 13.54
CA PHE A 103 10.65 8.97 13.29
C PHE A 103 10.39 8.42 11.89
N HIS A 104 11.42 8.39 11.04
CA HIS A 104 11.30 7.96 9.66
C HIS A 104 12.50 7.08 9.23
N PRO A 105 12.27 6.07 8.38
CA PRO A 105 13.36 5.29 7.80
C PRO A 105 14.23 6.16 6.91
N THR A 106 15.54 5.96 6.89
CA THR A 106 16.46 6.62 5.92
C THR A 106 15.98 6.45 4.49
N ALA A 107 15.53 5.24 4.17
CA ALA A 107 14.90 4.90 2.92
C ALA A 107 13.37 4.96 2.99
N LYS A 108 12.77 5.93 2.31
CA LYS A 108 11.30 6.08 2.19
C LYS A 108 10.68 5.14 1.17
N THR A 109 11.48 4.67 0.21
CA THR A 109 11.03 3.82 -0.87
C THR A 109 11.42 2.37 -0.68
N THR A 110 10.61 1.48 -1.23
CA THR A 110 10.93 0.06 -1.40
C THR A 110 10.97 -0.30 -2.88
N SER A 111 11.87 -1.21 -3.23
CA SER A 111 12.07 -1.72 -4.58
C SER A 111 12.46 -3.20 -4.51
N THR A 112 12.20 -3.94 -5.59
CA THR A 112 12.61 -5.35 -5.69
C THR A 112 14.13 -5.52 -5.60
N ALA A 113 14.90 -4.51 -6.04
CA ALA A 113 16.36 -4.56 -6.02
C ALA A 113 16.94 -4.37 -4.61
N ASP A 114 16.29 -3.56 -3.76
CA ASP A 114 16.81 -3.22 -2.43
C ASP A 114 16.37 -4.23 -1.34
N ASN A 115 15.48 -5.18 -1.67
CA ASN A 115 14.88 -6.15 -0.76
C ASN A 115 14.36 -5.53 0.57
N ARG A 116 13.89 -4.28 0.51
CA ARG A 116 13.47 -3.52 1.68
C ARG A 116 12.08 -3.93 2.12
N ALA A 117 11.89 -3.99 3.43
CA ALA A 117 10.58 -4.31 3.98
C ALA A 117 9.54 -3.23 3.66
N GLY A 118 8.29 -3.64 3.49
CA GLY A 118 7.18 -2.71 3.26
C GLY A 118 6.91 -1.81 4.47
N TRP A 119 7.05 -2.35 5.66
CA TRP A 119 6.89 -1.65 6.92
C TRP A 119 8.23 -1.43 7.62
N TRP A 120 8.33 -0.34 8.37
CA TRP A 120 9.49 0.02 9.16
C TRP A 120 9.06 0.39 10.57
N TYR A 121 9.81 -0.09 11.56
CA TYR A 121 9.56 0.18 12.96
C TYR A 121 10.85 0.58 13.68
N ASN A 122 10.76 1.62 14.50
CA ASN A 122 11.83 2.01 15.42
C ASN A 122 11.42 1.75 16.87
N ASN A 123 12.11 0.81 17.53
CA ASN A 123 11.86 0.45 18.92
C ASN A 123 12.37 1.49 19.94
N ALA A 124 13.19 2.46 19.53
CA ALA A 124 13.60 3.54 20.42
C ALA A 124 12.51 4.62 20.56
N SER A 125 11.65 4.79 19.54
CA SER A 125 10.64 5.84 19.48
C SER A 125 9.19 5.33 19.39
N GLY A 126 8.98 4.03 19.19
CA GLY A 126 7.67 3.46 18.88
C GLY A 126 7.17 3.78 17.47
N SER A 127 7.96 4.47 16.63
CA SER A 127 7.48 4.98 15.35
C SER A 127 7.30 3.86 14.32
N PHE A 128 6.05 3.67 13.87
CA PHE A 128 5.71 2.76 12.79
C PHE A 128 5.37 3.50 11.49
N ARG A 129 6.02 3.11 10.38
CA ARG A 129 5.88 3.77 9.07
C ARG A 129 5.78 2.77 7.93
N GLY A 130 4.96 3.10 6.93
CA GLY A 130 4.96 2.44 5.63
C GLY A 130 5.92 3.09 4.65
N ARG A 131 6.70 2.28 3.94
CA ARG A 131 7.43 2.71 2.75
C ARG A 131 6.50 2.83 1.55
N VAL A 132 6.91 3.57 0.53
CA VAL A 132 6.13 3.75 -0.71
C VAL A 132 6.91 3.29 -1.93
N SER A 133 6.24 3.09 -3.06
CA SER A 133 6.92 2.96 -4.35
C SER A 133 7.38 4.34 -4.84
N ALA A 134 8.50 4.40 -5.55
CA ALA A 134 9.01 5.64 -6.14
C ALA A 134 8.02 6.19 -7.19
N GLN A 135 7.69 7.48 -7.11
CA GLN A 135 6.66 8.12 -7.96
C GLN A 135 7.26 8.92 -9.14
N GLY A 136 8.44 8.52 -9.61
CA GLY A 136 9.18 9.18 -10.70
C GLY A 136 9.89 10.48 -10.33
N ASN A 137 9.49 11.15 -9.25
CA ASN A 137 10.24 12.25 -8.65
C ASN A 137 10.06 12.31 -7.12
N ASP A 138 10.93 13.08 -6.47
CA ASP A 138 11.00 13.17 -5.02
C ASP A 138 9.75 13.84 -4.42
N ALA A 139 9.25 14.91 -5.06
CA ALA A 139 8.10 15.66 -4.57
C ALA A 139 6.82 14.78 -4.49
N ARG A 140 6.57 13.97 -5.53
CA ARG A 140 5.43 13.03 -5.54
C ARG A 140 5.62 11.90 -4.54
N THR A 141 6.85 11.40 -4.40
CA THR A 141 7.18 10.34 -3.45
C THR A 141 6.99 10.82 -2.01
N ILE A 142 7.44 12.03 -1.69
CA ILE A 142 7.25 12.68 -0.39
C ILE A 142 5.77 12.90 -0.12
N ASN A 143 5.00 13.38 -1.10
CA ASN A 143 3.56 13.61 -0.93
C ASN A 143 2.81 12.30 -0.61
N LEU A 144 3.09 11.22 -1.35
CA LEU A 144 2.50 9.91 -1.08
C LEU A 144 2.92 9.38 0.30
N TYR A 145 4.22 9.46 0.62
CA TYR A 145 4.77 9.03 1.91
C TYR A 145 4.11 9.79 3.08
N ASN A 146 3.98 11.11 2.97
CA ASN A 146 3.32 11.97 3.96
C ASN A 146 1.85 11.59 4.14
N THR A 147 1.16 11.33 3.03
CA THR A 147 -0.27 10.97 3.03
C THR A 147 -0.51 9.65 3.78
N ILE A 148 0.24 8.60 3.46
CA ILE A 148 0.03 7.28 4.08
C ILE A 148 0.49 7.26 5.54
N ASN A 149 1.51 8.04 5.91
CA ASN A 149 2.08 8.02 7.26
C ASN A 149 1.50 9.10 8.18
N GLY A 150 0.64 9.99 7.67
CA GLY A 150 0.12 11.13 8.42
C GLY A 150 1.22 12.09 8.88
N CYS A 151 2.27 12.25 8.09
CA CYS A 151 3.43 13.08 8.43
C CYS A 151 3.64 14.22 7.43
N SER A 152 4.71 14.99 7.62
CA SER A 152 5.00 16.19 6.81
C SER A 152 6.50 16.39 6.75
N ILE A 153 7.20 15.45 6.12
CA ILE A 153 8.63 15.58 5.82
C ILE A 153 8.82 16.52 4.64
N SER A 154 9.93 17.25 4.64
CA SER A 154 10.30 18.20 3.58
C SER A 154 11.34 17.63 2.61
N ALA A 155 12.03 16.55 2.98
CA ALA A 155 13.06 15.90 2.15
C ALA A 155 13.02 14.37 2.24
N ILE A 156 13.40 13.67 1.17
CA ILE A 156 13.47 12.20 1.14
C ILE A 156 14.44 11.65 2.20
N ALA A 157 15.57 12.32 2.40
CA ALA A 157 16.60 11.91 3.35
C ALA A 157 16.25 12.19 4.82
N GLN A 158 15.13 12.86 5.10
CA GLN A 158 14.76 13.25 6.46
C GLN A 158 14.42 12.01 7.31
N THR A 159 15.26 11.68 8.29
CA THR A 159 15.03 10.58 9.25
C THR A 159 14.40 11.07 10.55
N ALA A 160 14.81 12.26 10.99
CA ALA A 160 14.30 12.90 12.18
C ALA A 160 13.15 13.87 11.88
N LYS A 161 12.32 14.10 12.89
CA LYS A 161 11.30 15.14 12.91
C LYS A 161 11.32 15.85 14.25
#